data_AF-A0A059LB01-F1
#
_entry.id   AF-A0A059LB01-F1
#
_cell.length_a   1.000
_cell.length_b   1.000
_cell.length_c   1.000
_cell.angle_alpha   90.00
_cell.angle_beta   90.00
_cell.angle_gamma   90.00
#
_symmetry.space_group_name_H-M   'P 1'
#
loop_
_entity.id
_entity.type
_entity.pdbx_description
1 polymer ?
#
loop_
_entity_poly.entity_id
_entity_poly.type
_entity_poly.pdbx_seq_one_letter_code
_entity_poly.pdbx_strand_id
1 'polypeptide(L)'
;LLHCAHPALDAVAVRGLRLDAADGGGPRTRSRARRRPERWSSVPLKTKVALMLVDAFIEDAVQKEPEEEDDWEDASSDEEGEGGGEALDGETGPVSGAGGAGEQDEDDDEDEQEALRIWQEVDPAAAKLDVGFFVKERFAFAGEHLPREMALVDAQLTDYQRQWLGKLFK
;
A
#
# COMPACT_ATOMS: atom_id res chain seq x y z
N LEU A 1 19.10 -4.44 11.82
CA LEU A 1 19.68 -4.07 10.51
C LEU A 1 19.99 -2.58 10.39
N LEU A 2 19.04 -1.69 10.66
CA LEU A 2 19.23 -0.24 10.59
C LEU A 2 20.46 0.28 11.37
N HIS A 3 20.68 -0.22 12.59
CA HIS A 3 21.79 0.21 13.45
C HIS A 3 23.02 -0.69 13.38
N CYS A 4 23.02 -1.72 12.52
CA CYS A 4 24.15 -2.62 12.42
C CYS A 4 25.25 -1.98 11.58
N ALA A 5 26.44 -1.79 12.16
CA ALA A 5 27.62 -1.27 11.46
C ALA A 5 28.39 -2.41 10.75
N HIS A 6 27.68 -3.25 9.99
CA HIS A 6 28.31 -4.34 9.26
C HIS A 6 28.59 -3.90 7.81
N PRO A 7 29.85 -3.91 7.34
CA PRO A 7 30.23 -3.34 6.05
C PRO A 7 29.53 -4.02 4.86
N ALA A 8 29.22 -5.32 4.97
CA ALA A 8 28.46 -6.01 3.93
C ALA A 8 27.02 -5.47 3.77
N LEU A 9 26.40 -4.93 4.82
CA LEU A 9 25.07 -4.32 4.71
C LEU A 9 25.12 -2.93 4.08
N ASP A 10 26.20 -2.19 4.33
CA ASP A 10 26.41 -0.85 3.76
C ASP A 10 26.70 -0.88 2.26
N ALA A 11 27.22 -2.01 1.77
CA ALA A 11 27.49 -2.22 0.34
C ALA A 11 26.25 -2.63 -0.48
N VAL A 12 25.13 -2.97 0.16
CA VAL A 12 23.92 -3.45 -0.53
C VAL A 12 23.05 -2.29 -0.96
N ALA A 13 22.81 -2.21 -2.27
CA ALA A 13 21.81 -1.34 -2.87
C ALA A 13 20.60 -2.15 -3.36
N VAL A 14 19.41 -1.59 -3.17
CA VAL A 14 18.13 -2.21 -3.49
C VAL A 14 17.24 -1.23 -4.28
N ARG A 15 16.13 -1.75 -4.84
CA ARG A 15 15.14 -0.91 -5.55
C ARG A 15 14.43 0.02 -4.56
N GLY A 16 14.41 1.31 -4.90
CA GLY A 16 13.70 2.36 -4.18
C GLY A 16 12.36 2.70 -4.83
N LEU A 17 12.17 3.96 -5.21
CA LEU A 17 10.96 4.48 -5.84
C LEU A 17 10.90 4.15 -7.33
N ARG A 18 9.67 3.97 -7.82
CA ARG A 18 9.40 3.77 -9.24
C ARG A 18 9.46 5.11 -9.98
N LEU A 19 10.35 5.22 -10.96
CA LEU A 19 10.64 6.47 -11.68
C LEU A 19 9.77 6.66 -12.93
N ASP A 20 9.20 5.59 -13.49
CA ASP A 20 8.39 5.63 -14.71
C ASP A 20 6.90 5.90 -14.47
N ALA A 21 6.50 6.18 -13.22
CA ALA A 21 5.11 6.47 -12.85
C ALA A 21 4.60 7.80 -13.43
N ALA A 22 5.50 8.78 -13.64
CA ALA A 22 5.14 10.09 -14.18
C ALA A 22 5.04 10.13 -15.72
N ASP A 23 5.63 9.15 -16.43
CA ASP A 23 5.91 9.24 -17.87
C ASP A 23 4.76 8.83 -18.81
N GLY A 24 3.52 8.75 -18.30
CA GLY A 24 2.42 8.14 -19.06
C GLY A 24 0.99 8.57 -18.73
N GLY A 25 0.78 9.46 -17.75
CA GLY A 25 -0.51 10.12 -17.50
C GLY A 25 -1.72 9.20 -17.28
N GLY A 26 -1.54 7.95 -16.85
CA GLY A 26 -2.65 7.05 -16.59
C GLY A 26 -2.24 5.66 -16.11
N PRO A 27 -3.23 4.80 -15.77
CA PRO A 27 -2.98 3.49 -15.21
C PRO A 27 -2.05 2.66 -16.07
N ARG A 28 -1.04 2.07 -15.43
CA ARG A 28 -0.09 1.19 -16.09
C ARG A 28 -0.62 -0.23 -16.09
N THR A 29 -1.17 -0.65 -17.23
CA THR A 29 -1.64 -2.03 -17.43
C THR A 29 -0.47 -3.00 -17.66
N ARG A 30 -0.71 -4.30 -17.46
CA ARG A 30 0.27 -5.38 -17.76
C ARG A 30 0.75 -5.32 -19.21
N SER A 31 -0.12 -4.97 -20.16
CA SER A 31 0.23 -4.83 -21.58
C SER A 31 1.16 -3.63 -21.84
N ARG A 32 0.97 -2.50 -21.14
CA ARG A 32 1.88 -1.35 -21.17
C ARG A 32 3.21 -1.66 -20.49
N ALA A 33 3.18 -2.43 -19.39
CA ALA A 33 4.38 -2.80 -18.64
C ALA A 33 5.33 -3.72 -19.42
N ARG A 34 4.82 -4.59 -20.30
CA ARG A 34 5.66 -5.40 -21.20
C ARG A 34 6.40 -4.56 -22.25
N ARG A 35 5.86 -3.39 -22.62
CA ARG A 35 6.39 -2.57 -23.72
C ARG A 35 7.40 -1.52 -23.25
N ARG A 36 7.36 -1.13 -21.98
CA ARG A 36 8.30 -0.16 -21.40
C ARG A 36 8.96 -0.80 -20.18
N PRO A 37 10.29 -0.95 -20.12
CA PRO A 37 10.93 -1.50 -18.93
C PRO A 37 10.66 -0.62 -17.71
N GLU A 38 10.48 -1.25 -16.55
CA GLU A 38 10.30 -0.52 -15.31
C GLU A 38 11.60 0.17 -14.90
N ARG A 39 11.47 1.38 -14.37
CA ARG A 39 12.62 2.14 -13.88
C ARG A 39 12.44 2.37 -12.40
N TRP A 40 13.47 2.02 -11.65
CA TRP A 40 13.49 2.12 -10.20
C TRP A 40 14.72 2.93 -9.78
N SER A 41 14.60 3.75 -8.75
CA SER A 41 15.77 4.31 -8.08
C SER A 41 16.56 3.17 -7.40
N SER A 42 17.85 3.40 -7.20
CA SER A 42 18.70 2.52 -6.39
C SER A 42 19.00 3.23 -5.07
N VAL A 43 18.73 2.57 -3.95
CA VAL A 43 18.90 3.14 -2.61
C VAL A 43 19.65 2.17 -1.70
N PRO A 44 20.38 2.65 -0.68
CA PRO A 44 21.00 1.78 0.30
C PRO A 44 19.97 0.91 1.03
N LEU A 45 20.34 -0.32 1.38
CA LEU A 45 19.45 -1.25 2.10
C LEU A 45 18.88 -0.63 3.38
N LYS A 46 19.72 0.05 4.18
CA LYS A 46 19.27 0.71 5.42
C LYS A 46 18.20 1.76 5.16
N THR A 47 18.36 2.56 4.11
CA THR A 47 17.36 3.53 3.68
C THR A 47 16.05 2.82 3.32
N LYS A 48 16.11 1.72 2.55
CA LYS A 48 14.89 0.98 2.19
C LYS A 48 14.20 0.36 3.39
N VAL A 49 14.94 -0.19 4.36
CA VAL A 49 14.37 -0.74 5.60
C VAL A 49 13.67 0.37 6.40
N ALA A 50 14.25 1.57 6.49
CA ALA A 50 13.60 2.69 7.16
C ALA A 50 12.29 3.07 6.46
N LEU A 51 12.28 3.16 5.13
CA LEU A 51 11.06 3.44 4.36
C LEU A 51 9.97 2.37 4.59
N MET A 52 10.36 1.10 4.61
CA MET A 52 9.41 0.00 4.89
C MET A 52 8.84 0.05 6.31
N LEU A 53 9.61 0.53 7.29
CA LEU A 53 9.08 0.76 8.64
C LEU A 53 8.05 1.90 8.67
N VAL A 54 8.21 2.93 7.85
CA VAL A 54 7.20 3.99 7.71
C VAL A 54 5.92 3.40 7.13
N ASP A 55 6.02 2.63 6.05
CA ASP A 55 4.87 1.99 5.42
C ASP A 55 4.13 1.06 6.41
N ALA A 56 4.86 0.24 7.16
CA ALA A 56 4.29 -0.65 8.18
C ALA A 56 3.61 0.14 9.32
N PHE A 57 4.17 1.28 9.74
CA PHE A 57 3.50 2.15 10.70
C PHE A 57 2.21 2.74 10.13
N ILE A 58 2.22 3.18 8.88
CA ILE A 58 1.03 3.75 8.25
C ILE A 58 -0.07 2.70 8.15
N GLU A 59 0.28 1.48 7.71
CA GLU A 59 -0.66 0.37 7.63
C GLU A 59 -1.27 0.04 8.99
N ASP A 60 -0.44 -0.09 10.03
CA ASP A 60 -0.88 -0.31 11.41
C ASP A 60 -1.75 0.84 11.95
N ALA A 61 -1.42 2.09 11.61
CA ALA A 61 -2.16 3.25 12.07
C ALA A 61 -3.50 3.43 11.35
N VAL A 62 -3.56 3.17 10.03
CA VAL A 62 -4.80 3.21 9.25
C VAL A 62 -5.79 2.15 9.72
N GLN A 63 -5.32 0.93 10.04
CA GLN A 63 -6.18 -0.12 10.60
C GLN A 63 -6.74 0.23 12.00
N LYS A 64 -6.10 1.14 12.72
CA LYS A 64 -6.50 1.56 14.08
C LYS A 64 -7.27 2.88 14.10
N GLU A 65 -7.17 3.71 13.05
CA GLU A 65 -8.05 4.87 12.91
C GLU A 65 -9.47 4.31 12.74
N PRO A 66 -10.43 4.68 13.61
CA PRO A 66 -11.82 4.30 13.37
C PRO A 66 -12.20 4.89 12.01
N GLU A 67 -12.77 4.08 11.13
CA GLU A 67 -13.37 4.56 9.89
C GLU A 67 -14.36 5.68 10.28
N GLU A 68 -13.96 6.94 10.13
CA GLU A 68 -14.93 8.01 10.01
C GLU A 68 -15.69 7.64 8.74
N GLU A 69 -16.94 7.16 8.92
CA GLU A 69 -17.87 6.74 7.86
C GLU A 69 -17.73 7.69 6.67
N ASP A 70 -16.92 7.29 5.68
CA ASP A 70 -16.71 8.04 4.46
C ASP A 70 -18.01 7.83 3.68
N ASP A 71 -18.79 8.92 3.63
CA ASP A 71 -20.14 9.10 3.13
C ASP A 71 -20.18 8.83 1.60
N TRP A 72 -19.86 7.59 1.20
CA TRP A 72 -19.86 7.13 -0.19
C TRP A 72 -21.28 6.96 -0.76
N GLU A 73 -22.32 7.36 -0.02
CA GLU A 73 -23.69 7.51 -0.51
C GLU A 73 -23.98 8.98 -0.81
N ASP A 74 -23.66 9.46 -2.02
CA ASP A 74 -24.58 10.26 -2.87
C ASP A 74 -23.85 10.86 -4.09
N ALA A 75 -23.60 10.01 -5.09
CA ALA A 75 -23.32 10.49 -6.45
C ALA A 75 -23.98 9.59 -7.49
N SER A 76 -25.25 9.25 -7.25
CA SER A 76 -26.17 8.86 -8.32
C SER A 76 -27.41 9.75 -8.26
N SER A 77 -27.20 11.06 -8.38
CA SER A 77 -28.27 11.97 -8.79
C SER A 77 -28.56 11.68 -10.26
N ASP A 78 -29.48 10.74 -10.45
CA ASP A 78 -30.23 10.48 -11.67
C ASP A 78 -30.97 11.76 -12.07
N GLU A 79 -30.33 12.60 -12.88
CA GLU A 79 -30.99 13.75 -13.50
C GLU A 79 -31.59 13.28 -14.82
N GLU A 80 -32.89 12.99 -14.76
CA GLU A 80 -33.73 12.54 -15.86
C GLU A 80 -33.63 13.49 -17.07
N GLY A 81 -32.96 13.00 -18.12
CA GLY A 81 -32.98 13.62 -19.45
C GLY A 81 -34.20 13.17 -20.24
N GLU A 82 -35.34 13.84 -20.02
CA GLU A 82 -36.52 13.76 -20.88
C GLU A 82 -36.19 14.29 -22.28
N GLY A 83 -36.16 13.42 -23.28
CA GLY A 83 -35.92 13.81 -24.68
C GLY A 83 -36.20 12.66 -25.65
N GLY A 84 -37.41 12.67 -26.22
CA GLY A 84 -37.90 11.63 -27.12
C GLY A 84 -37.12 11.47 -28.43
N GLY A 85 -37.24 10.27 -29.01
CA GLY A 85 -36.70 9.93 -30.32
C GLY A 85 -37.07 8.51 -30.73
N GLU A 86 -37.91 8.41 -31.76
CA GLU A 86 -38.62 7.25 -32.26
C GLU A 86 -37.76 6.06 -32.77
N ALA A 87 -38.36 4.87 -32.63
CA ALA A 87 -38.36 3.70 -33.54
C ALA A 87 -37.03 3.01 -33.90
N LEU A 88 -36.82 1.80 -33.37
CA LEU A 88 -36.29 0.67 -34.15
C LEU A 88 -36.94 -0.66 -33.72
N ASP A 89 -37.72 -1.17 -34.67
CA ASP A 89 -38.24 -2.53 -34.83
C ASP A 89 -37.07 -3.54 -34.98
N GLY A 90 -37.15 -4.73 -34.35
CA GLY A 90 -36.13 -5.75 -34.56
C GLY A 90 -36.01 -6.86 -33.52
N GLU A 91 -36.99 -7.76 -33.54
CA GLU A 91 -36.85 -9.22 -33.39
C GLU A 91 -36.26 -9.86 -32.11
N THR A 92 -37.11 -10.68 -31.50
CA THR A 92 -36.90 -11.57 -30.36
C THR A 92 -35.96 -12.73 -30.68
N GLY A 93 -35.00 -13.02 -29.79
CA GLY A 93 -34.30 -14.30 -29.73
C GLY A 93 -34.09 -14.75 -28.28
N PRO A 94 -34.60 -15.92 -27.85
CA PRO A 94 -34.37 -16.42 -26.50
C PRO A 94 -33.03 -17.17 -26.45
N VAL A 95 -32.03 -16.64 -25.74
CA VAL A 95 -30.91 -17.47 -25.28
C VAL A 95 -31.20 -17.90 -23.84
N SER A 96 -31.85 -19.06 -23.75
CA SER A 96 -31.77 -19.89 -22.54
C SER A 96 -30.33 -20.35 -22.39
N GLY A 97 -29.69 -19.94 -21.30
CA GLY A 97 -28.35 -20.34 -20.93
C GLY A 97 -28.20 -20.23 -19.43
N ALA A 98 -28.88 -21.12 -18.71
CA ALA A 98 -28.57 -21.43 -17.33
C ALA A 98 -27.13 -21.93 -17.22
N GLY A 99 -26.36 -21.40 -16.28
CA GLY A 99 -25.05 -21.95 -15.95
C GLY A 99 -24.14 -20.96 -15.25
N GLY A 100 -23.91 -21.19 -13.96
CA GLY A 100 -22.92 -20.48 -13.17
C GLY A 100 -23.54 -19.83 -11.94
N ALA A 101 -23.97 -20.67 -10.99
CA ALA A 101 -23.91 -20.27 -9.59
C ALA A 101 -22.45 -19.87 -9.34
N GLY A 102 -22.20 -18.57 -9.14
CA GLY A 102 -20.98 -18.14 -8.49
C GLY A 102 -21.10 -18.59 -7.06
N GLU A 103 -20.51 -19.74 -6.74
CA GLU A 103 -20.12 -20.07 -5.39
C GLU A 103 -19.31 -18.87 -4.89
N GLN A 104 -19.86 -18.18 -3.89
CA GLN A 104 -19.09 -17.20 -3.14
C GLN A 104 -17.99 -18.01 -2.44
N ASP A 105 -16.75 -17.82 -2.89
CA ASP A 105 -15.56 -18.22 -2.16
C ASP A 105 -15.55 -17.42 -0.84
N GLU A 106 -16.25 -17.92 0.19
CA GLU A 106 -16.29 -17.38 1.55
C GLU A 106 -15.17 -17.98 2.45
N ASP A 107 -14.22 -18.71 1.85
CA ASP A 107 -13.23 -19.51 2.59
C ASP A 107 -11.81 -18.88 2.65
N ASP A 108 -11.59 -17.63 2.25
CA ASP A 108 -10.23 -17.03 2.19
C ASP A 108 -9.75 -16.42 3.53
N ASP A 109 -10.65 -16.21 4.51
CA ASP A 109 -10.32 -15.54 5.77
C ASP A 109 -9.89 -16.48 6.92
N GLU A 110 -10.16 -17.79 6.82
CA GLU A 110 -9.82 -18.75 7.88
C GLU A 110 -8.32 -19.07 7.91
N ASP A 111 -7.71 -19.21 6.73
CA ASP A 111 -6.29 -19.53 6.57
C ASP A 111 -5.38 -18.37 7.02
N GLU A 112 -5.78 -17.12 6.78
CA GLU A 112 -5.03 -15.94 7.23
C GLU A 112 -5.07 -15.77 8.75
N GLN A 113 -6.23 -16.03 9.37
CA GLN A 113 -6.39 -15.98 10.82
C GLN A 113 -5.63 -17.12 11.51
N GLU A 114 -5.60 -18.32 10.92
CA GLU A 114 -4.79 -19.42 11.43
C GLU A 114 -3.29 -19.10 11.32
N ALA A 115 -2.84 -18.55 10.19
CA ALA A 115 -1.46 -18.11 10.02
C ALA A 115 -1.07 -17.05 11.06
N LEU A 116 -1.92 -16.05 11.29
CA LEU A 116 -1.72 -15.02 12.32
C LEU A 116 -1.61 -15.62 13.73
N ARG A 117 -2.46 -16.60 14.07
CA ARG A 117 -2.37 -17.32 15.37
C ARG A 117 -1.06 -18.07 15.51
N ILE A 118 -0.63 -18.80 14.49
CA ILE A 118 0.63 -19.55 14.50
C ILE A 118 1.82 -18.58 14.69
N TRP A 119 1.82 -17.44 13.99
CA TRP A 119 2.86 -16.43 14.17
C TRP A 119 2.88 -15.81 15.57
N GLN A 120 1.71 -15.55 16.16
CA GLN A 120 1.59 -15.04 17.53
C GLN A 120 2.04 -16.06 18.60
N GLU A 121 1.87 -17.37 18.34
CA GLU A 121 2.38 -18.44 19.21
C GLU A 121 3.91 -18.58 19.12
N VAL A 122 4.48 -18.38 17.93
CA VAL A 122 5.93 -18.51 17.69
C VAL A 122 6.73 -17.34 18.26
N ASP A 123 6.18 -16.12 18.26
CA ASP A 123 6.79 -14.96 18.91
C ASP A 123 5.75 -14.10 19.66
N PRO A 124 5.54 -14.36 20.97
CA PRO A 124 4.60 -13.59 21.78
C PRO A 124 5.03 -12.14 21.98
N ALA A 125 6.28 -11.77 21.65
CA ALA A 125 6.72 -10.38 21.66
C ALA A 125 6.21 -9.62 20.44
N ALA A 126 6.01 -10.29 19.30
CA ALA A 126 5.42 -9.69 18.09
C ALA A 126 3.97 -9.23 18.33
N ALA A 127 3.18 -10.04 19.05
CA ALA A 127 1.80 -9.72 19.41
C ALA A 127 1.64 -8.49 20.32
N LYS A 128 2.73 -8.05 20.99
CA LYS A 128 2.74 -6.91 21.91
C LYS A 128 3.50 -5.71 21.37
N LEU A 129 4.00 -5.80 20.13
CA LEU A 129 4.79 -4.73 19.55
C LEU A 129 3.88 -3.55 19.19
N ASP A 130 4.05 -2.44 19.89
CA ASP A 130 3.54 -1.16 19.44
C ASP A 130 4.41 -0.68 18.28
N VAL A 131 3.92 -0.85 17.06
CA VAL A 131 4.63 -0.49 15.82
C VAL A 131 4.94 1.00 15.80
N GLY A 132 3.99 1.86 16.20
CA GLY A 132 4.19 3.31 16.27
C GLY A 132 5.30 3.69 17.23
N PHE A 133 5.27 3.16 18.46
CA PHE A 133 6.34 3.38 19.43
C PHE A 133 7.70 2.90 18.92
N PHE A 134 7.75 1.69 18.35
CA PHE A 134 8.97 1.12 17.80
C PHE A 134 9.55 1.99 16.68
N VAL A 135 8.73 2.43 15.71
CA VAL A 135 9.18 3.30 14.62
C VAL A 135 9.67 4.64 15.18
N LYS A 136 8.95 5.23 16.13
CA LYS A 136 9.34 6.50 16.79
C LYS A 136 10.73 6.39 17.45
N GLU A 137 10.97 5.36 18.25
CA GLU A 137 12.27 5.15 18.90
C GLU A 137 13.39 4.94 17.88
N ARG A 138 13.15 4.13 16.84
CA ARG A 138 14.18 3.82 15.83
C ARG A 138 14.55 5.03 15.00
N PHE A 139 13.58 5.86 14.64
CA PHE A 139 13.81 7.11 13.91
C PHE A 139 14.45 8.19 14.79
N ALA A 140 14.09 8.29 16.07
CA ALA A 140 14.76 9.19 17.01
C ALA A 140 16.24 8.84 17.15
N PHE A 141 16.55 7.56 17.39
CA PHE A 141 17.92 7.07 17.46
C PHE A 141 18.69 7.31 16.15
N ALA A 142 18.07 7.01 15.01
CA ALA A 142 18.71 7.22 13.70
C ALA A 142 18.93 8.72 13.40
N GLY A 143 18.02 9.61 13.82
CA GLY A 143 18.19 11.05 13.70
C GLY A 143 19.42 11.57 14.44
N GLU A 144 19.70 11.03 15.62
CA GLU A 144 20.86 11.41 16.43
C GLU A 144 22.17 10.78 15.93
N HIS A 145 22.14 9.50 15.55
CA HIS A 145 23.36 8.74 15.30
C HIS A 145 23.67 8.49 13.82
N LEU A 146 22.70 8.67 12.92
CA LEU A 146 22.80 8.36 11.49
C LEU A 146 22.21 9.50 10.62
N PRO A 147 22.65 10.76 10.80
CA PRO A 147 22.02 11.92 10.14
C PRO A 147 22.13 11.87 8.62
N ARG A 148 23.18 11.26 8.07
CA ARG A 148 23.36 11.11 6.63
C ARG A 148 22.35 10.14 6.04
N GLU A 149 22.14 9.01 6.71
CA GLU A 149 21.15 8.00 6.33
C GLU A 149 19.75 8.58 6.43
N MET A 150 19.46 9.35 7.47
CA MET A 150 18.16 10.02 7.63
C MET A 150 17.89 11.07 6.56
N ALA A 151 18.90 11.80 6.09
CA ALA A 151 18.75 12.68 4.94
C ALA A 151 18.38 11.93 3.65
N LEU A 152 18.92 10.71 3.46
CA LEU A 152 18.56 9.86 2.33
C LEU A 152 17.15 9.28 2.46
N VAL A 153 16.72 8.93 3.68
CA VAL A 153 15.34 8.52 3.95
C VAL A 153 14.41 9.67 3.61
N ASP A 154 14.68 10.87 4.13
CA ASP A 154 13.87 12.05 3.88
C ASP A 154 13.71 12.32 2.38
N ALA A 155 14.80 12.30 1.61
CA ALA A 155 14.78 12.48 0.16
C ALA A 155 13.98 11.40 -0.63
N GLN A 156 13.56 10.31 0.01
CA GLN A 156 12.74 9.26 -0.59
C GLN A 156 11.31 9.21 -0.04
N LEU A 157 10.99 9.98 1.00
CA LEU A 157 9.63 10.01 1.55
C LEU A 157 8.67 10.75 0.62
N THR A 158 7.49 10.16 0.42
CA THR A 158 6.35 10.82 -0.21
C THR A 158 5.70 11.84 0.75
N ASP A 159 4.92 12.78 0.23
CA ASP A 159 4.20 13.75 1.06
C ASP A 159 3.26 13.07 2.06
N TYR A 160 2.61 11.99 1.62
CA TYR A 160 1.76 11.16 2.46
C TYR A 160 2.53 10.53 3.63
N GLN A 161 3.69 9.93 3.36
CA GLN A 161 4.55 9.38 4.41
C GLN A 161 5.06 10.46 5.38
N ARG A 162 5.41 11.65 4.86
CA ARG A 162 5.84 12.80 5.68
C ARG A 162 4.72 13.27 6.61
N GLN A 163 3.48 13.31 6.13
CA GLN A 163 2.32 13.68 6.94
C GLN A 163 2.14 12.72 8.12
N TRP A 164 2.23 11.41 7.87
CA TRP A 164 2.11 10.37 8.90
C TRP A 164 3.25 10.40 9.91
N LEU A 165 4.50 10.53 9.47
CA LEU A 165 5.62 10.75 10.40
C LEU A 165 5.42 12.04 11.21
N GLY A 166 4.89 13.09 10.58
CA GLY A 166 4.51 14.32 11.28
C GLY A 166 3.45 14.12 12.35
N LYS A 167 2.50 13.18 12.19
CA LYS A 167 1.56 12.79 13.25
C LYS A 167 2.29 12.04 14.37
N LEU A 168 3.19 11.11 14.03
CA LEU A 168 3.90 10.26 14.99
C LEU A 168 4.84 11.03 15.94
N PHE A 169 5.46 12.10 15.44
CA PHE A 169 6.44 12.91 16.18
C PHE A 169 5.88 14.16 16.87
N LYS A 170 4.57 14.43 16.74
CA LYS A 170 3.88 15.40 17.60
C LYS A 170 3.73 14.86 19.02
#